data_AF-D5MGH1-F1
#
_entry.id   AF-D5MGH1-F1
#
_cell.length_a   1.000
_cell.length_b   1.000
_cell.length_c   1.000
_cell.angle_alpha   90.00
_cell.angle_beta   90.00
_cell.angle_gamma   90.00
#
_symmetry.space_group_name_H-M   'P 1'
#
loop_
_entity.id
_entity.type
_entity.pdbx_description
1 polymer ?
#
loop_
_entity_poly.entity_id
_entity_poly.type
_entity_poly.pdbx_seq_one_letter_code
_entity_poly.pdbx_strand_id
1 'polypeptide(L)' 'MTLETTTYDSPIDALVALVQVLASYEQRYRMTSAQFFATYKEGKLEDSADFVEWTGDYQHYLGLFQELKDRLKTAA' A
#
# COMPACT_ATOMS: atom_id res chain seq x y z
N MET A 1 12.16 -17.81 19.74
CA MET A 1 11.71 -16.59 19.04
C MET A 1 12.35 -16.61 17.67
N THR A 2 11.66 -17.19 16.68
CA THR A 2 12.11 -17.20 15.30
C THR A 2 11.83 -15.82 14.71
N LEU A 3 12.89 -15.08 14.39
CA LEU A 3 12.78 -13.90 13.53
C LEU A 3 12.46 -14.45 12.15
N GLU A 4 11.17 -14.52 11.83
CA GLU A 4 10.67 -14.79 10.50
C GLU A 4 11.08 -13.59 9.65
N THR A 5 12.25 -13.69 9.03
CA THR A 5 12.61 -12.81 7.93
C THR A 5 11.58 -13.08 6.85
N THR A 6 10.57 -12.21 6.73
CA THR A 6 9.63 -12.24 5.62
C THR A 6 10.41 -11.92 4.35
N THR A 7 11.08 -12.93 3.81
CA THR A 7 11.73 -12.87 2.50
C THR A 7 10.59 -12.75 1.50
N TYR A 8 10.39 -11.55 0.99
CA TYR A 8 9.43 -11.26 -0.07
C TYR A 8 9.92 -11.91 -1.37
N ASP A 9 9.60 -13.19 -1.54
CA ASP A 9 10.04 -14.05 -2.66
C ASP A 9 9.32 -13.72 -3.97
N SER A 10 8.22 -12.96 -3.91
CA SER A 10 7.37 -12.68 -5.07
C SER A 10 6.69 -11.31 -4.97
N PRO A 11 6.44 -10.61 -6.09
CA PRO A 11 5.74 -9.31 -6.10
C PRO A 11 4.31 -9.33 -5.51
N ILE A 12 3.74 -10.53 -5.30
CA ILE A 12 2.49 -10.73 -4.58
C ILE A 12 2.69 -10.56 -3.08
N ASP A 13 3.69 -11.24 -2.55
CA ASP A 13 4.34 -10.92 -1.28
C ASP A 13 5.15 -9.65 -1.51
N ALA A 14 4.56 -8.54 -1.94
CA ALA A 14 5.12 -7.17 -1.97
C ALA A 14 3.90 -6.29 -1.71
N LEU A 15 2.91 -6.58 -2.54
CA LEU A 15 1.53 -6.20 -2.41
C LEU A 15 0.89 -6.57 -1.05
N VAL A 16 1.07 -7.79 -0.55
CA VAL A 16 0.40 -8.25 0.67
C VAL A 16 0.85 -7.45 1.89
N ALA A 17 2.15 -7.20 2.08
CA ALA A 17 2.64 -6.41 3.20
C ALA A 17 2.18 -4.96 3.09
N LEU A 18 2.18 -4.40 1.88
CA LEU A 18 1.63 -3.06 1.66
C LEU A 18 0.15 -3.00 2.04
N VAL A 19 -0.66 -3.99 1.66
CA VAL A 19 -2.07 -4.08 2.08
C VAL A 19 -2.20 -4.22 3.61
N GLN A 20 -1.33 -4.99 4.27
CA GLN A 20 -1.36 -5.11 5.73
C GLN A 20 -0.99 -3.81 6.43
N VAL A 21 -0.02 -3.07 5.88
CA VAL A 21 0.35 -1.72 6.33
C VAL A 21 -0.86 -0.81 6.19
N LEU A 22 -1.47 -0.72 4.99
CA LEU A 22 -2.68 0.07 4.74
C LEU A 22 -3.81 -0.29 5.72
N ALA A 23 -4.08 -1.58 5.93
CA ALA A 23 -5.09 -2.03 6.89
C ALA A 23 -4.78 -1.62 8.33
N SER A 24 -3.50 -1.57 8.71
CA SER A 24 -3.06 -1.08 10.03
C SER A 24 -3.35 0.41 10.19
N TYR A 25 -3.14 1.21 9.14
CA TYR A 25 -3.55 2.61 9.12
C TYR A 25 -5.08 2.75 9.21
N GLU A 26 -5.85 1.90 8.51
CA GLU A 26 -7.31 1.94 8.60
C GLU A 26 -7.83 1.68 10.02
N GLN A 27 -7.21 0.74 10.74
CA GLN A 27 -7.51 0.47 12.15
C GLN A 27 -7.08 1.63 13.05
N ARG A 28 -5.90 2.22 12.81
CA ARG A 28 -5.32 3.29 13.62
C ARG A 28 -6.08 4.60 13.49
N TYR A 29 -6.48 4.95 12.28
CA TYR A 29 -7.19 6.20 11.98
C TYR A 29 -8.71 6.04 11.98
N ARG A 30 -9.23 4.81 12.12
CA ARG A 30 -10.66 4.47 11.94
C ARG A 30 -11.25 5.05 10.65
N MET A 31 -10.43 5.13 9.62
CA MET A 31 -10.75 5.76 8.35
C MET A 31 -10.33 4.81 7.25
N THR A 32 -11.18 4.58 6.26
CA THR A 32 -10.84 3.61 5.21
C THR A 32 -9.77 4.16 4.27
N SER A 33 -8.96 3.27 3.70
CA SER A 33 -7.94 3.60 2.70
C SER A 33 -8.56 4.39 1.53
N ALA A 34 -9.82 4.09 1.19
CA ALA A 34 -10.59 4.81 0.19
C ALA A 34 -10.92 6.26 0.60
N GLN A 35 -11.29 6.48 1.86
CA GLN A 35 -11.52 7.82 2.40
C GLN A 35 -10.22 8.63 2.48
N PHE A 36 -9.15 8.00 2.96
CA PHE A 36 -7.80 8.58 2.98
C PHE A 36 -7.36 8.99 1.57
N PHE A 37 -7.53 8.09 0.59
CA PHE A 37 -7.19 8.36 -0.79
C PHE A 37 -8.05 9.47 -1.42
N ALA A 38 -9.33 9.54 -1.06
CA ALA A 38 -10.20 10.63 -1.50
C ALA A 38 -9.71 11.99 -0.95
N THR A 39 -9.40 12.06 0.35
CA THR A 39 -8.86 13.27 0.98
C THR A 39 -7.48 13.65 0.41
N TYR A 40 -6.63 12.66 0.11
CA TYR A 40 -5.37 12.88 -0.62
C TYR A 40 -5.59 13.50 -1.99
N LYS A 41 -6.48 12.91 -2.79
CA LYS A 41 -6.82 13.38 -4.13
C LYS A 41 -7.41 14.78 -4.13
N GLU A 42 -8.16 15.13 -3.08
CA GLU A 42 -8.70 16.47 -2.90
C GLU A 42 -7.64 17.51 -2.50
N GLY A 43 -6.39 17.09 -2.26
CA GLY A 43 -5.32 17.98 -1.77
C GLY A 43 -5.55 18.47 -0.35
N LYS A 44 -6.42 17.79 0.40
CA LYS A 44 -6.80 18.11 1.78
C LYS A 44 -6.00 17.32 2.82
N LEU A 45 -5.11 16.43 2.36
CA LEU A 45 -4.29 15.69 3.29
C LEU A 45 -3.26 16.61 3.92
N GLU A 46 -3.21 16.50 5.24
CA GLU A 46 -2.28 17.20 6.10
C GLU A 46 -0.87 16.67 5.80
N ASP A 47 0.14 17.54 5.78
CA ASP A 47 1.57 17.15 5.72
C ASP A 47 2.03 16.47 7.04
N SER A 48 1.15 15.71 7.70
CA SER A 48 1.56 14.90 8.85
C SER A 48 2.39 13.73 8.34
N ALA A 49 3.47 13.44 9.04
CA ALA A 49 4.43 12.40 8.66
C ALA A 49 3.74 11.06 8.34
N ASP A 50 2.72 10.68 9.10
CA ASP A 50 1.95 9.45 8.87
C ASP A 50 1.23 9.40 7.51
N PHE A 51 0.74 10.55 7.01
CA PHE A 51 0.06 10.62 5.70
C PHE A 51 1.06 10.58 4.55
N VAL A 52 2.21 11.25 4.72
CA VAL A 52 3.30 11.23 3.73
C VAL A 52 3.89 9.82 3.61
N GLU A 53 4.06 9.12 4.73
CA GLU A 53 4.54 7.75 4.76
C GLU A 53 3.52 6.80 4.10
N TRP A 54 2.24 6.88 4.51
CA TRP A 54 1.16 6.09 3.93
C TRP A 54 0.97 6.32 2.43
N THR A 55 1.05 7.57 1.95
CA THR A 55 0.93 7.87 0.52
C THR A 55 2.10 7.29 -0.27
N GLY A 56 3.31 7.31 0.30
CA GLY A 56 4.47 6.62 -0.26
C GLY A 56 4.23 5.12 -0.41
N ASP A 57 3.77 4.45 0.65
CA ASP A 57 3.44 3.02 0.64
C ASP A 57 2.32 2.70 -0.38
N TYR A 58 1.27 3.52 -0.44
CA TYR A 58 0.16 3.33 -1.36
C TYR A 58 0.57 3.54 -2.83
N GLN A 59 1.44 4.52 -3.12
CA GLN A 59 1.99 4.69 -4.46
C GLN A 59 2.89 3.51 -4.87
N HIS A 60 3.67 2.98 -3.94
CA HIS A 60 4.48 1.79 -4.17
C HIS A 60 3.58 0.57 -4.51
N TYR A 61 2.48 0.40 -3.76
CA TYR A 61 1.48 -0.62 -4.00
C TYR A 61 0.88 -0.50 -5.41
N LEU A 62 0.50 0.70 -5.83
CA LEU A 62 -0.07 0.92 -7.16
C LEU A 62 0.93 0.59 -8.28
N GLY A 63 2.21 0.93 -8.09
CA GLY A 63 3.28 0.58 -9.03
C GLY A 63 3.44 -0.92 -9.19
N LEU A 64 3.58 -1.65 -8.08
CA LEU A 64 3.69 -3.11 -8.07
C LEU A 64 2.44 -3.78 -8.64
N PHE A 65 1.25 -3.28 -8.31
CA PHE A 65 -0.01 -3.81 -8.82
C PHE A 65 -0.14 -3.61 -10.33
N GLN A 66 0.27 -2.45 -10.83
CA GLN A 66 0.25 -2.15 -12.26
C GLN A 66 1.27 -3.00 -13.02
N GLU A 67 2.49 -3.18 -12.49
CA GLU A 67 3.51 -4.07 -13.06
C GLU A 67 3.01 -5.51 -13.13
N LEU A 68 2.44 -6.03 -12.04
CA LEU A 68 1.90 -7.37 -11.98
C LEU A 68 0.76 -7.57 -13.00
N LYS A 69 -0.12 -6.58 -13.10
CA LYS A 69 -1.24 -6.58 -14.05
C LYS A 69 -0.76 -6.56 -15.50
N ASP A 70 0.32 -5.84 -15.79
CA ASP A 70 0.94 -5.80 -17.11
C ASP A 70 1.55 -7.16 -17.46
N ARG A 71 2.33 -7.75 -16.54
CA ARG A 71 2.90 -9.10 -16.69
C ARG A 71 1.84 -10.17 -16.93
N LEU A 72 0.71 -10.09 -16.24
CA LEU A 72 -0.44 -10.99 -16.45
C LEU A 72 -1.09 -10.79 -17.82
N LYS A 73 -1.15 -9.55 -18.31
CA LYS A 73 -1.69 -9.24 -19.64
C LYS A 73 -0.81 -9.77 -20.77
N THR A 74 0.51 -9.70 -20.62
CA THR A 74 1.46 -10.18 -21.63
C THR A 74 1.57 -11.71 -21.66
N ALA A 75 1.17 -12.40 -20.59
CA ALA A 75 1.17 -13.86 -20.49
C ALA A 75 -0.13 -14.53 -20.99
N ALA A 76 -1.11 -13.75 -21.47
CA ALA A 76 -2.40 -14.22 -22.00
C ALA A 76 -2.47 -14.04 -23.52
#